data_AF-A0A922ZLB6-F1
#
_entry.id   AF-A0A922ZLB6-F1
#
_cell.length_a   1.000
_cell.length_b   1.000
_cell.length_c   1.000
_cell.angle_alpha   90.00
_cell.angle_beta   90.00
_cell.angle_gamma   90.00
#
_symmetry.space_group_name_H-M   'P 1'
#
loop_
_entity.id
_entity.type
_entity.pdbx_description
1 polymer ?
#
loop_
_entity_poly.entity_id
_entity_poly.type
_entity_poly.pdbx_seq_one_letter_code
_entity_poly.pdbx_strand_id
1 'polypeptide(L)'
;MWFGHLALLFLLMNQSLFSQQTGIDSLEKYFRIDSTDDASFIYSYFPPIFIQNGIELKSFVRSNIISDIRRQFSDLQSVDAIYIQAMKLTNNNTAISLLISTLACFDHRLVGLKVPVFALYFPLTNESEEEFKARVANLPRYLYADSPKNKIGDRDKLQHFFGSAFLTFIFESKSPAEELSRSIEVGEDAIIVDGALDERDMRANRHGQNFGLALIQNKFVLPSDYFLNIK
;
A
#
# COMPACT_ATOMS: atom_id res chain seq x y z
N MET A 1 32.63 48.72 27.26
CA MET A 1 33.54 47.56 27.11
C MET A 1 32.69 46.31 27.28
N TRP A 2 32.05 45.83 26.21
CA TRP A 2 32.55 44.79 25.29
C TRP A 2 32.62 43.36 25.88
N PHE A 3 31.56 42.89 26.56
CA PHE A 3 31.43 41.45 26.86
C PHE A 3 30.03 40.85 26.64
N GLY A 4 29.03 41.62 26.21
CA GLY A 4 27.64 41.14 26.04
C GLY A 4 27.25 40.61 24.67
N HIS A 5 28.11 40.72 23.65
CA HIS A 5 27.75 40.37 22.26
C HIS A 5 28.46 39.12 21.70
N LEU A 6 29.42 38.54 22.42
CA LEU A 6 30.13 37.34 21.97
C LEU A 6 29.42 36.03 22.38
N ALA A 7 28.62 36.03 23.45
CA ALA A 7 27.89 34.83 23.88
C ALA A 7 26.69 34.51 22.97
N LEU A 8 26.06 35.53 22.37
CA LEU A 8 24.92 35.33 21.45
C LEU A 8 25.37 34.80 20.08
N LEU A 9 26.57 35.17 19.63
CA LEU A 9 27.17 34.63 18.40
C LEU A 9 27.62 33.17 18.57
N PHE A 10 28.05 32.76 19.77
CA PHE A 10 28.42 31.37 20.04
C PHE A 10 27.20 30.43 20.15
N LEU A 11 26.04 30.94 20.58
CA LEU A 11 24.77 30.20 20.59
C LEU A 11 24.09 30.14 19.21
N LEU A 12 24.33 31.13 18.34
CA LEU A 12 23.82 31.15 16.96
C LEU A 12 24.72 30.38 15.97
N MET A 13 25.99 30.17 16.28
CA MET A 13 26.90 29.36 15.43
C MET A 13 26.88 27.86 15.74
N ASN A 14 26.15 27.43 16.79
CA ASN A 14 26.00 26.00 17.13
C ASN A 14 24.69 25.37 16.63
N GLN A 15 23.84 26.13 15.92
CA GLN A 15 22.64 25.58 15.28
C GLN A 15 22.86 25.17 13.82
N SER A 16 24.06 25.34 13.26
CA SER A 16 24.41 24.87 11.91
C SER A 16 24.99 23.45 11.86
N LEU A 17 24.92 22.71 12.96
CA LEU A 17 25.22 21.28 13.00
C LEU A 17 23.95 20.47 13.33
N PHE A 18 22.83 20.79 12.68
CA PHE A 18 21.86 19.73 12.40
C PHE A 18 22.50 18.84 11.35
N SER A 19 23.11 17.77 11.85
CA SER A 19 23.51 16.60 11.11
C SER A 19 22.56 16.40 9.93
N GLN A 20 23.13 16.46 8.73
CA GLN A 20 22.56 15.86 7.54
C GLN A 20 22.45 14.36 7.86
N GLN A 21 21.41 13.98 8.59
CA GLN A 21 21.03 12.58 8.77
C GLN A 21 20.89 12.06 7.35
N THR A 22 21.71 11.07 7.02
CA THR A 22 21.83 10.61 5.65
C THR A 22 20.43 10.24 5.16
N GLY A 23 20.10 10.51 3.88
CA GLY A 23 18.74 10.28 3.37
C GLY A 23 18.22 8.86 3.67
N ILE A 24 19.12 7.89 3.79
CA ILE A 24 18.86 6.49 4.16
C ILE A 24 18.33 6.36 5.60
N ASP A 25 18.98 6.98 6.60
CA ASP A 25 18.55 6.91 8.01
C ASP A 25 17.12 7.43 8.19
N SER A 26 16.73 8.43 7.40
CA SER A 26 15.39 9.02 7.43
C SER A 26 14.30 8.10 6.85
N LEU A 27 14.68 7.17 5.97
CA LEU A 27 13.76 6.25 5.29
C LEU A 27 13.59 4.93 6.07
N GLU A 28 14.55 4.54 6.91
CA GLU A 28 14.47 3.31 7.70
C GLU A 28 13.19 3.19 8.54
N LYS A 29 12.65 4.32 9.00
CA LYS A 29 11.39 4.36 9.77
C LYS A 29 10.20 3.77 9.01
N TYR A 30 10.24 3.72 7.68
CA TYR A 30 9.18 3.14 6.84
C TYR A 30 9.32 1.63 6.66
N PHE A 31 10.34 1.00 7.26
CA PHE A 31 10.55 -0.45 7.26
C PHE A 31 10.40 -1.08 8.64
N ARG A 32 9.78 -0.36 9.59
CA ARG A 32 9.57 -0.80 10.97
C ARG A 32 8.09 -0.68 11.35
N ILE A 33 7.53 -1.78 11.84
CA ILE A 33 6.20 -1.82 12.47
C ILE A 33 6.40 -1.51 13.95
N ASP A 34 5.76 -0.45 14.43
CA ASP A 34 5.81 -0.06 15.83
C ASP A 34 4.76 -0.85 16.62
N SER A 35 5.16 -1.54 17.68
CA SER A 35 4.23 -2.27 18.55
C SER A 35 3.71 -1.38 19.67
N THR A 36 2.58 -0.72 19.46
CA THR A 36 1.79 -0.16 20.56
C THR A 36 0.56 -1.03 20.75
N ASP A 37 0.53 -1.81 21.83
CA ASP A 37 -0.67 -2.54 22.24
C ASP A 37 -1.60 -1.56 22.97
N ASP A 38 -2.39 -0.83 22.19
CA ASP A 38 -3.43 0.05 22.68
C ASP A 38 -4.74 -0.25 21.94
N ALA A 39 -5.87 -0.15 22.64
CA ALA A 39 -7.21 -0.40 22.11
C ALA A 39 -7.66 0.63 21.05
N SER A 40 -6.82 1.64 20.76
CA SER A 40 -7.07 2.66 19.74
C SER A 40 -7.24 2.11 18.31
N PHE A 41 -6.87 0.85 18.06
CA PHE A 41 -7.17 0.16 16.79
C PHE A 41 -8.68 0.04 16.48
N ILE A 42 -9.54 0.07 17.52
CA ILE A 42 -11.00 0.01 17.36
C ILE A 42 -11.52 1.24 16.61
N TYR A 43 -10.88 2.40 16.79
CA TYR A 43 -11.28 3.63 16.12
C TYR A 43 -11.12 3.54 14.60
N SER A 44 -10.25 2.66 14.09
CA SER A 44 -10.05 2.46 12.65
C SER A 44 -11.27 1.86 11.94
N TYR A 45 -12.23 1.28 12.68
CA TYR A 45 -13.51 0.85 12.11
C TYR A 45 -14.52 1.99 11.98
N PHE A 46 -14.29 3.14 12.63
CA PHE A 46 -15.20 4.27 12.54
C PHE A 46 -15.14 4.87 11.13
N PRO A 47 -16.26 4.96 10.37
CA PRO A 47 -16.21 5.29 8.95
C PRO A 47 -15.45 6.57 8.60
N PRO A 48 -15.59 7.69 9.34
CA PRO A 48 -14.78 8.89 9.10
C PRO A 48 -13.27 8.65 9.21
N ILE A 49 -12.81 7.88 10.20
CA ILE A 49 -11.39 7.58 10.40
C ILE A 49 -10.89 6.62 9.33
N PHE A 50 -11.68 5.61 8.97
CA PHE A 50 -11.38 4.72 7.86
C PHE A 50 -11.17 5.48 6.54
N ILE A 51 -12.09 6.39 6.22
CA ILE A 51 -12.02 7.22 5.00
C ILE A 51 -10.79 8.13 5.05
N GLN A 52 -10.56 8.79 6.19
CA GLN A 52 -9.40 9.66 6.39
C GLN A 52 -8.09 8.88 6.20
N ASN A 53 -7.94 7.72 6.84
CA ASN A 53 -6.77 6.86 6.71
C ASN A 53 -6.53 6.43 5.26
N GLY A 54 -7.60 6.11 4.53
CA GLY A 54 -7.51 5.81 3.10
C GLY A 54 -7.00 6.99 2.26
N ILE A 55 -7.46 8.22 2.55
CA ILE A 55 -6.98 9.44 1.89
C ILE A 55 -5.51 9.70 2.23
N GLU A 56 -5.14 9.57 3.50
CA GLU A 56 -3.77 9.78 3.97
C GLU A 56 -2.81 8.76 3.35
N LEU A 57 -3.21 7.48 3.25
CA LEU A 57 -2.39 6.46 2.61
C LEU A 57 -2.23 6.73 1.10
N LYS A 58 -3.29 7.15 0.39
CA LYS A 58 -3.20 7.57 -1.02
C LYS A 58 -2.24 8.76 -1.19
N SER A 59 -2.29 9.73 -0.28
CA SER A 59 -1.36 10.87 -0.25
C SER A 59 0.08 10.42 -0.04
N PHE A 60 0.30 9.46 0.87
CA PHE A 60 1.61 8.84 1.07
C PHE A 60 2.13 8.13 -0.18
N VAL A 61 1.29 7.32 -0.85
CA VAL A 61 1.63 6.64 -2.11
C VAL A 61 2.05 7.64 -3.18
N ARG A 62 1.37 8.79 -3.25
CA ARG A 62 1.68 9.87 -4.20
C ARG A 62 2.95 10.65 -3.87
N SER A 63 3.44 10.57 -2.63
CA SER A 63 4.53 11.43 -2.14
C SER A 63 5.91 11.09 -2.73
N ASN A 64 6.83 12.05 -2.64
CA ASN A 64 8.22 11.83 -3.00
C ASN A 64 8.90 10.74 -2.15
N ILE A 65 8.39 10.46 -0.94
CA ILE A 65 8.93 9.42 -0.06
C ILE A 65 8.87 8.05 -0.75
N ILE A 66 7.75 7.69 -1.38
CA ILE A 66 7.63 6.43 -2.10
C ILE A 66 8.55 6.40 -3.32
N SER A 67 8.64 7.51 -4.07
CA SER A 67 9.56 7.62 -5.21
C SER A 67 11.01 7.42 -4.78
N ASP A 68 11.39 8.01 -3.64
CA ASP A 68 12.72 7.91 -3.06
C ASP A 68 13.00 6.49 -2.55
N ILE A 69 12.04 5.82 -1.91
CA ILE A 69 12.19 4.41 -1.48
C ILE A 69 12.39 3.50 -2.69
N ARG A 70 11.58 3.67 -3.74
CA ARG A 70 11.69 2.87 -4.98
C ARG A 70 13.04 3.03 -5.66
N ARG A 71 13.57 4.26 -5.69
CA ARG A 71 14.87 4.58 -6.30
C ARG A 71 16.06 4.08 -5.48
N GLN A 72 15.98 4.17 -4.16
CA GLN A 72 17.10 3.86 -3.26
C GLN A 72 17.14 2.40 -2.83
N PHE A 73 15.99 1.74 -2.73
CA PHE A 73 15.86 0.36 -2.26
C PHE A 73 15.30 -0.51 -3.39
N SER A 74 13.98 -0.59 -3.55
CA SER A 74 13.31 -1.26 -4.68
C SER A 74 11.80 -1.02 -4.65
N ASP A 75 11.13 -1.45 -5.73
CA ASP A 75 9.67 -1.54 -5.76
C ASP A 75 9.13 -2.46 -4.64
N LEU A 76 9.78 -3.60 -4.35
CA LEU A 76 9.32 -4.50 -3.29
C LEU A 76 9.37 -3.85 -1.90
N GLN A 77 10.46 -3.16 -1.58
CA GLN A 77 10.55 -2.44 -0.30
C GLN A 77 9.53 -1.28 -0.23
N SER A 78 9.16 -0.66 -1.35
CA SER A 78 8.05 0.29 -1.33
C SER A 78 6.68 -0.34 -1.07
N VAL A 79 6.46 -1.62 -1.44
CA VAL A 79 5.25 -2.35 -1.02
C VAL A 79 5.21 -2.49 0.51
N ASP A 80 6.35 -2.84 1.12
CA ASP A 80 6.47 -2.91 2.58
C ASP A 80 6.18 -1.55 3.22
N ALA A 81 6.75 -0.47 2.68
CA ALA A 81 6.53 0.89 3.18
C ALA A 81 5.05 1.31 3.12
N ILE A 82 4.33 0.94 2.06
CA ILE A 82 2.89 1.17 1.93
C ILE A 82 2.13 0.43 3.03
N TYR A 83 2.41 -0.86 3.21
CA TYR A 83 1.76 -1.66 4.24
C TYR A 83 2.06 -1.17 5.66
N ILE A 84 3.32 -0.85 5.94
CA ILE A 84 3.76 -0.33 7.24
C ILE A 84 3.09 1.03 7.53
N GLN A 85 2.99 1.90 6.54
CA GLN A 85 2.26 3.16 6.70
C GLN A 85 0.77 2.90 6.98
N ALA A 86 0.15 1.91 6.33
CA ALA A 86 -1.23 1.53 6.62
C ALA A 86 -1.39 1.01 8.06
N MET A 87 -0.47 0.18 8.54
CA MET A 87 -0.43 -0.29 9.93
C MET A 87 -0.32 0.88 10.91
N LYS A 88 0.53 1.87 10.63
CA LYS A 88 0.66 3.08 11.46
C LYS A 88 -0.62 3.91 11.50
N LEU A 89 -1.22 4.18 10.34
CA LEU A 89 -2.46 4.96 10.24
C LEU A 89 -3.64 4.30 10.96
N THR A 90 -3.63 2.97 11.06
CA THR A 90 -4.74 2.20 11.63
C THR A 90 -4.43 1.65 13.02
N ASN A 91 -3.40 2.18 13.71
CA ASN A 91 -2.98 1.72 15.03
C ASN A 91 -2.81 0.19 15.10
N ASN A 92 -2.12 -0.37 14.11
CA ASN A 92 -1.87 -1.81 13.92
C ASN A 92 -3.12 -2.67 13.72
N ASN A 93 -4.24 -2.10 13.27
CA ASN A 93 -5.39 -2.86 12.83
C ASN A 93 -5.09 -3.54 11.48
N THR A 94 -4.65 -4.80 11.52
CA THR A 94 -4.24 -5.56 10.33
C THR A 94 -5.33 -5.65 9.27
N ALA A 95 -6.57 -5.95 9.66
CA ALA A 95 -7.68 -6.07 8.71
C ALA A 95 -7.92 -4.75 7.97
N ILE A 96 -8.02 -3.65 8.71
CA ILE A 96 -8.25 -2.33 8.10
C ILE A 96 -7.02 -1.88 7.30
N SER A 97 -5.81 -2.18 7.76
CA SER A 97 -4.57 -1.91 7.01
C SER A 97 -4.58 -2.56 5.63
N LEU A 98 -4.88 -3.86 5.56
CA LEU A 98 -4.95 -4.60 4.30
C LEU A 98 -6.03 -4.01 3.37
N LEU A 99 -7.19 -3.65 3.93
CA LEU A 99 -8.26 -3.03 3.18
C LEU A 99 -7.85 -1.67 2.60
N ILE A 100 -7.29 -0.76 3.41
CA ILE A 100 -6.87 0.56 2.91
C ILE A 100 -5.67 0.46 1.97
N SER A 101 -4.76 -0.51 2.16
CA SER A 101 -3.68 -0.81 1.20
C SER A 101 -4.25 -1.23 -0.15
N THR A 102 -5.26 -2.10 -0.17
CA THR A 102 -5.98 -2.49 -1.40
C THR A 102 -6.51 -1.25 -2.13
N LEU A 103 -7.25 -0.40 -1.42
CA LEU A 103 -7.86 0.80 -2.00
C LEU A 103 -6.84 1.86 -2.44
N ALA A 104 -5.71 1.99 -1.74
CA ALA A 104 -4.63 2.89 -2.11
C ALA A 104 -3.84 2.40 -3.33
N CYS A 105 -3.90 1.11 -3.64
CA CYS A 105 -3.23 0.47 -4.76
C CYS A 105 -4.09 0.34 -6.03
N PHE A 106 -5.39 0.65 -5.99
CA PHE A 106 -6.23 0.66 -7.19
C PHE A 106 -5.68 1.59 -8.27
N ASP A 107 -5.43 1.05 -9.46
CA ASP A 107 -4.89 1.80 -10.60
C ASP A 107 -5.93 2.14 -11.68
N HIS A 108 -7.21 1.84 -11.39
CA HIS A 108 -8.38 2.26 -12.15
C HIS A 108 -9.19 3.32 -11.39
N ARG A 109 -9.62 4.37 -12.10
CA ARG A 109 -10.45 5.45 -11.52
C ARG A 109 -11.93 5.11 -11.56
N LEU A 110 -12.34 4.39 -12.59
CA LEU A 110 -13.70 3.96 -12.84
C LEU A 110 -13.69 2.44 -12.98
N VAL A 111 -14.70 1.77 -12.40
CA VAL A 111 -15.04 0.40 -12.75
C VAL A 111 -16.27 0.42 -13.64
N GLY A 112 -16.20 -0.24 -14.80
CA GLY A 112 -17.35 -0.43 -15.67
C GLY A 112 -18.03 -1.76 -15.37
N LEU A 113 -19.33 -1.76 -15.07
CA LEU A 113 -20.18 -2.94 -14.97
C LEU A 113 -20.99 -3.10 -16.27
N LYS A 114 -20.76 -4.20 -16.99
CA LYS A 114 -21.54 -4.70 -18.11
C LYS A 114 -22.91 -5.13 -17.59
N VAL A 115 -23.97 -4.46 -18.04
CA VAL A 115 -25.36 -4.92 -17.91
C VAL A 115 -25.88 -5.29 -19.30
N PRO A 116 -26.96 -6.09 -19.46
CA PRO A 116 -27.33 -6.69 -20.74
C PRO A 116 -27.54 -5.71 -21.92
N VAL A 117 -27.71 -4.41 -21.68
CA VAL A 117 -28.05 -3.39 -22.71
C VAL A 117 -27.05 -2.21 -22.74
N PHE A 118 -26.26 -1.99 -21.69
CA PHE A 118 -25.31 -0.86 -21.59
C PHE A 118 -24.21 -1.15 -20.56
N ALA A 119 -23.23 -0.26 -20.42
CA ALA A 119 -22.23 -0.31 -19.36
C ALA A 119 -22.46 0.82 -18.35
N LEU A 120 -22.43 0.50 -17.06
CA LEU A 120 -22.48 1.46 -15.97
C LEU A 120 -21.08 1.70 -15.41
N TYR A 121 -20.64 2.96 -15.28
CA TYR A 121 -19.33 3.28 -14.72
C TYR A 121 -19.48 3.90 -13.33
N PHE A 122 -18.73 3.37 -12.36
CA PHE A 122 -18.72 3.85 -10.99
C PHE A 122 -17.33 4.35 -10.59
N PRO A 123 -17.21 5.51 -9.93
CA PRO A 123 -15.93 5.99 -9.44
C PRO A 123 -15.43 5.14 -8.27
N LEU A 124 -14.17 4.71 -8.37
CA LEU A 124 -13.45 3.98 -7.32
C LEU A 124 -12.63 4.89 -6.39
N THR A 125 -12.57 6.18 -6.70
CA THR A 125 -11.76 7.13 -5.95
C THR A 125 -12.42 8.50 -5.86
N ASN A 126 -12.13 9.22 -4.78
CA ASN A 126 -12.48 10.61 -4.53
C ASN A 126 -11.35 11.58 -4.93
N GLU A 127 -10.23 11.07 -5.45
CA GLU A 127 -9.09 11.87 -5.92
C GLU A 127 -9.45 12.72 -7.15
N SER A 128 -8.80 13.87 -7.27
CA SER A 128 -8.73 14.59 -8.55
C SER A 128 -8.05 13.72 -9.62
N GLU A 129 -8.20 14.08 -10.90
CA GLU A 129 -7.55 13.33 -11.97
C GLU A 129 -6.01 13.41 -11.88
N GLU A 130 -5.49 14.58 -11.54
CA GLU A 130 -4.05 14.83 -11.34
C GLU A 130 -3.52 14.04 -10.15
N GLU A 131 -4.25 14.06 -9.04
CA GLU A 131 -3.96 13.31 -7.84
C GLU A 131 -3.90 11.80 -8.08
N PHE A 132 -4.91 11.28 -8.76
CA PHE A 132 -4.99 9.88 -9.15
C PHE A 132 -3.83 9.48 -10.06
N LYS A 133 -3.58 10.25 -11.13
CA LYS A 133 -2.48 10.01 -12.08
C LYS A 133 -1.12 10.00 -11.37
N ALA A 134 -0.90 10.95 -10.45
CA ALA A 134 0.34 11.03 -9.70
C ALA A 134 0.53 9.83 -8.76
N ARG A 135 -0.53 9.41 -8.04
CA ARG A 135 -0.51 8.20 -7.20
C ARG A 135 -0.20 6.96 -8.03
N VAL A 136 -0.94 6.73 -9.10
CA VAL A 136 -0.80 5.55 -9.96
C VAL A 136 0.57 5.49 -10.65
N ALA A 137 1.12 6.63 -11.06
CA ALA A 137 2.48 6.69 -11.62
C ALA A 137 3.57 6.32 -10.58
N ASN A 138 3.28 6.53 -9.30
CA ASN A 138 4.21 6.28 -8.22
C ASN A 138 4.08 4.88 -7.60
N LEU A 139 3.08 4.10 -8.01
CA LEU A 139 2.92 2.72 -7.52
C LEU A 139 4.16 1.86 -7.86
N PRO A 140 4.54 0.94 -6.95
CA PRO A 140 5.50 -0.11 -7.24
C PRO A 140 5.02 -0.95 -8.43
N ARG A 141 5.90 -1.29 -9.38
CA ARG A 141 5.50 -1.94 -10.64
C ARG A 141 6.39 -3.11 -11.07
N TYR A 142 7.54 -3.31 -10.43
CA TYR A 142 8.43 -4.44 -10.67
C TYR A 142 8.37 -5.39 -9.48
N LEU A 143 7.25 -6.09 -9.35
CA LEU A 143 6.95 -6.97 -8.22
C LEU A 143 7.54 -8.37 -8.37
N TYR A 144 7.81 -8.80 -9.60
CA TYR A 144 8.28 -10.13 -9.93
C TYR A 144 9.54 -10.06 -10.81
N ALA A 145 10.33 -11.13 -10.80
CA ALA A 145 11.52 -11.23 -11.65
C ALA A 145 11.16 -11.03 -13.14
N ASP A 146 10.01 -11.58 -13.54
CA ASP A 146 9.46 -11.52 -14.89
C ASP A 146 8.55 -10.30 -15.14
N SER A 147 8.46 -9.34 -14.21
CA SER A 147 7.65 -8.11 -14.40
C SER A 147 7.95 -7.41 -15.73
N PRO A 148 6.91 -6.99 -16.49
CA PRO A 148 7.08 -6.24 -17.72
C PRO A 148 7.94 -4.99 -17.49
N LYS A 149 8.95 -4.76 -18.33
CA LYS A 149 9.88 -3.62 -18.19
C LYS A 149 9.33 -2.30 -18.74
N ASN A 150 8.04 -2.25 -19.08
CA ASN A 150 7.37 -1.06 -19.56
C ASN A 150 7.01 -0.11 -18.39
N LYS A 151 6.33 1.00 -18.69
CA LYS A 151 5.95 2.00 -17.67
C LYS A 151 4.83 1.56 -16.74
N ILE A 152 4.03 0.56 -17.14
CA ILE A 152 2.87 0.04 -16.40
C ILE A 152 3.34 -1.01 -15.39
N GLY A 153 4.16 -1.97 -15.84
CA GLY A 153 4.62 -3.10 -15.03
C GLY A 153 3.46 -3.90 -14.44
N ASP A 154 3.57 -4.28 -13.17
CA ASP A 154 2.64 -5.10 -12.39
C ASP A 154 1.91 -4.29 -11.29
N ARG A 155 1.72 -2.99 -11.49
CA ARG A 155 1.17 -2.11 -10.43
C ARG A 155 -0.26 -2.49 -10.03
N ASP A 156 -1.06 -2.99 -10.96
CA ASP A 156 -2.43 -3.49 -10.76
C ASP A 156 -2.45 -4.73 -9.86
N LYS A 157 -1.40 -5.56 -9.93
CA LYS A 157 -1.27 -6.78 -9.10
C LYS A 157 -1.22 -6.48 -7.60
N LEU A 158 -0.90 -5.26 -7.20
CA LEU A 158 -0.95 -4.84 -5.80
C LEU A 158 -2.38 -4.89 -5.21
N GLN A 159 -3.40 -4.56 -6.01
CA GLN A 159 -4.79 -4.59 -5.54
C GLN A 159 -5.26 -6.04 -5.32
N HIS A 160 -4.83 -6.96 -6.19
CA HIS A 160 -5.08 -8.39 -6.07
C HIS A 160 -4.36 -8.98 -4.86
N PHE A 161 -3.09 -8.62 -4.65
CA PHE A 161 -2.31 -9.05 -3.51
C PHE A 161 -2.93 -8.61 -2.17
N PHE A 162 -3.14 -7.30 -1.97
CA PHE A 162 -3.68 -6.80 -0.70
C PHE A 162 -5.15 -7.19 -0.49
N GLY A 163 -5.95 -7.23 -1.56
CA GLY A 163 -7.36 -7.63 -1.48
C GLY A 163 -7.50 -9.09 -1.07
N SER A 164 -6.73 -9.98 -1.70
CA SER A 164 -6.71 -11.40 -1.33
C SER A 164 -6.14 -11.64 0.07
N ALA A 165 -5.14 -10.85 0.49
CA ALA A 165 -4.64 -10.89 1.86
C ALA A 165 -5.71 -10.46 2.88
N PHE A 166 -6.45 -9.38 2.59
CA PHE A 166 -7.56 -8.93 3.43
C PHE A 166 -8.62 -10.01 3.60
N LEU A 167 -9.12 -10.58 2.49
CA LEU A 167 -10.13 -11.63 2.53
C LEU A 167 -9.65 -12.86 3.32
N THR A 168 -8.41 -13.29 3.07
CA THR A 168 -7.83 -14.43 3.79
C THR A 168 -7.69 -14.16 5.28
N PHE A 169 -7.27 -12.95 5.65
CA PHE A 169 -7.13 -12.55 7.04
C PHE A 169 -8.46 -12.51 7.78
N ILE A 170 -9.52 -11.91 7.19
CA ILE A 170 -10.83 -11.81 7.86
C ILE A 170 -11.56 -13.15 7.97
N PHE A 171 -11.33 -14.06 7.03
CA PHE A 171 -11.92 -15.40 7.06
C PHE A 171 -11.04 -16.44 7.76
N GLU A 172 -9.83 -16.04 8.16
CA GLU A 172 -8.80 -16.91 8.75
C GLU A 172 -8.53 -18.20 7.94
N SER A 173 -8.75 -18.14 6.62
CA SER A 173 -8.73 -19.33 5.77
C SER A 173 -8.56 -18.97 4.30
N LYS A 174 -7.89 -19.86 3.56
CA LYS A 174 -7.78 -19.74 2.10
C LYS A 174 -9.05 -20.15 1.37
N SER A 175 -9.79 -21.16 1.82
CA SER A 175 -10.91 -21.70 1.00
C SER A 175 -12.02 -20.67 0.72
N PRO A 176 -12.56 -19.94 1.72
CA PRO A 176 -13.55 -18.89 1.44
C PRO A 176 -12.95 -17.73 0.64
N ALA A 177 -11.68 -17.41 0.86
CA ALA A 177 -10.97 -16.38 0.11
C ALA A 177 -10.77 -16.78 -1.36
N GLU A 178 -10.42 -18.04 -1.65
CA GLU A 178 -10.26 -18.58 -3.00
C GLU A 178 -11.59 -18.62 -3.75
N GLU A 179 -12.68 -19.02 -3.09
CA GLU A 179 -14.01 -19.00 -3.70
C GLU A 179 -14.47 -17.59 -4.03
N LEU A 180 -14.25 -16.62 -3.12
CA LEU A 180 -14.59 -15.22 -3.36
C LEU A 180 -13.66 -14.58 -4.41
N SER A 181 -12.35 -14.82 -4.36
CA SER A 181 -11.39 -14.35 -5.36
C SER A 181 -11.72 -14.91 -6.74
N ARG A 182 -12.03 -16.22 -6.86
CA ARG A 182 -12.49 -16.82 -8.11
C ARG A 182 -13.81 -16.21 -8.59
N SER A 183 -14.72 -15.90 -7.67
CA SER A 183 -15.99 -15.24 -8.01
C SER A 183 -15.78 -13.80 -8.47
N ILE A 184 -14.79 -13.09 -7.91
CA ILE A 184 -14.37 -11.76 -8.34
C ILE A 184 -13.72 -11.84 -9.72
N GLU A 185 -12.82 -12.78 -9.98
CA GLU A 185 -12.19 -12.98 -11.29
C GLU A 185 -13.22 -13.34 -12.39
N VAL A 186 -14.14 -14.26 -12.10
CA VAL A 186 -15.25 -14.61 -13.00
C VAL A 186 -16.19 -13.42 -13.18
N GLY A 187 -16.42 -12.63 -12.12
CA GLY A 187 -17.18 -11.39 -12.17
C GLY A 187 -16.47 -10.30 -12.98
N GLU A 188 -15.14 -10.22 -12.92
CA GLU A 188 -14.32 -9.30 -13.71
C GLU A 188 -14.42 -9.63 -15.19
N ASP A 189 -14.23 -10.90 -15.58
CA ASP A 189 -14.38 -11.35 -16.97
C ASP A 189 -15.82 -11.16 -17.50
N ALA A 190 -16.82 -11.58 -16.71
CA ALA A 190 -18.22 -11.56 -17.12
C ALA A 190 -18.87 -10.17 -17.07
N ILE A 191 -18.47 -9.33 -16.11
CA ILE A 191 -19.18 -8.09 -15.74
C ILE A 191 -18.27 -6.87 -15.87
N ILE A 192 -16.95 -6.96 -15.81
CA ILE A 192 -16.08 -5.77 -15.93
C ILE A 192 -15.68 -5.52 -17.39
N VAL A 193 -15.79 -4.26 -17.83
CA VAL A 193 -15.28 -3.83 -19.15
C VAL A 193 -13.77 -4.02 -19.17
N ASP A 194 -13.26 -4.76 -20.15
CA ASP A 194 -11.85 -5.17 -20.30
C ASP A 194 -11.31 -6.17 -19.25
N GLY A 195 -12.18 -6.80 -18.45
CA GLY A 195 -11.78 -7.94 -17.61
C GLY A 195 -11.35 -9.13 -18.45
N ALA A 196 -10.21 -9.74 -18.11
CA ALA A 196 -9.71 -10.96 -18.71
C ALA A 196 -8.97 -11.78 -17.66
N LEU A 197 -9.02 -13.11 -17.78
CA LEU A 197 -8.23 -14.01 -16.94
C LEU A 197 -6.73 -13.81 -17.20
N ASP A 198 -6.02 -13.25 -16.21
CA ASP A 198 -4.56 -13.08 -16.23
C ASP A 198 -3.91 -13.95 -15.14
N GLU A 199 -3.03 -14.86 -15.56
CA GLU A 199 -2.23 -15.72 -14.68
C GLU A 199 -1.43 -14.93 -13.62
N ARG A 200 -1.05 -13.69 -13.95
CA ARG A 200 -0.33 -12.80 -13.02
C ARG A 200 -1.24 -12.27 -11.91
N ASP A 201 -2.53 -12.06 -12.17
CA ASP A 201 -3.51 -11.74 -11.12
C ASP A 201 -3.72 -12.92 -10.19
N MET A 202 -3.88 -14.12 -10.75
CA MET A 202 -3.98 -15.34 -9.92
C MET A 202 -2.74 -15.56 -9.06
N ARG A 203 -1.54 -15.30 -9.60
CA ARG A 203 -0.30 -15.35 -8.82
C ARG A 203 -0.30 -14.34 -7.68
N ALA A 204 -0.69 -13.10 -7.95
CA ALA A 204 -0.79 -12.05 -6.94
C ALA A 204 -1.82 -12.41 -5.84
N ASN A 205 -2.97 -12.98 -6.24
CA ASN A 205 -3.98 -13.48 -5.32
C ASN A 205 -3.42 -14.56 -4.39
N ARG A 206 -2.74 -15.59 -4.93
CA ARG A 206 -2.11 -16.65 -4.11
C ARG A 206 -1.07 -16.12 -3.14
N HIS A 207 -0.24 -15.17 -3.58
CA HIS A 207 0.76 -14.55 -2.72
C HIS A 207 0.12 -13.69 -1.63
N GLY A 208 -0.94 -12.97 -1.95
CA GLY A 208 -1.77 -12.24 -0.99
C GLY A 208 -2.38 -13.18 0.06
N GLN A 209 -2.94 -14.30 -0.37
CA GLN A 209 -3.50 -15.33 0.53
C GLN A 209 -2.43 -15.88 1.48
N ASN A 210 -1.23 -16.19 0.97
CA ASN A 210 -0.11 -16.65 1.80
C ASN A 210 0.29 -15.60 2.84
N PHE A 211 0.39 -14.34 2.44
CA PHE A 211 0.68 -13.23 3.33
C PHE A 211 -0.41 -13.04 4.40
N GLY A 212 -1.68 -13.05 3.99
CA GLY A 212 -2.84 -12.93 4.89
C GLY A 212 -2.87 -14.03 5.96
N LEU A 213 -2.60 -15.29 5.59
CA LEU A 213 -2.47 -16.38 6.56
C LEU A 213 -1.31 -16.18 7.53
N ALA A 214 -0.15 -15.75 7.02
CA ALA A 214 1.02 -15.57 7.86
C ALA A 214 0.82 -14.46 8.89
N LEU A 215 0.06 -13.42 8.55
CA LEU A 215 -0.30 -12.34 9.48
C LEU A 215 -1.13 -12.82 10.68
N ILE A 216 -1.91 -13.90 10.55
CA ILE A 216 -2.65 -14.51 11.66
C ILE A 216 -1.67 -15.05 12.72
N GLN A 217 -0.52 -15.58 12.27
CA GLN A 217 0.49 -16.16 13.14
C GLN A 217 1.51 -15.12 13.63
N ASN A 218 1.86 -14.16 12.78
CA ASN A 218 2.89 -13.16 13.07
C ASN A 218 2.55 -11.83 12.37
N LYS A 219 2.12 -10.83 13.15
CA LYS A 219 1.76 -9.48 12.65
C LYS A 219 2.94 -8.68 12.07
N PHE A 220 4.17 -9.19 12.18
CA PHE A 220 5.39 -8.50 11.74
C PHE A 220 5.97 -9.01 10.42
N VAL A 221 5.29 -9.94 9.74
CA VAL A 221 5.72 -10.34 8.39
C VAL A 221 5.52 -9.19 7.40
N LEU A 222 6.38 -9.13 6.38
CA LEU A 222 6.33 -8.07 5.37
C LEU A 222 5.78 -8.58 4.04
N PRO A 223 5.05 -7.74 3.26
CA PRO A 223 4.56 -8.12 1.95
C PRO A 223 5.63 -8.64 0.98
N SER A 224 6.81 -8.00 0.95
CA SER A 224 7.89 -8.31 0.00
C SER A 224 8.38 -9.75 0.10
N ASP A 225 8.33 -10.36 1.29
CA ASP A 225 8.70 -11.76 1.54
C ASP A 225 7.87 -12.74 0.68
N TYR A 226 6.64 -12.35 0.31
CA TYR A 226 5.70 -13.21 -0.43
C TYR A 226 5.80 -13.03 -1.94
N PHE A 227 6.42 -11.94 -2.42
CA PHE A 227 6.73 -11.78 -3.84
C PHE A 227 7.98 -12.57 -4.25
N LEU A 228 8.92 -12.74 -3.33
CA LEU A 228 10.23 -13.39 -3.54
C LEU A 228 10.17 -14.92 -3.47
N ASN A 229 9.15 -15.49 -2.82
CA ASN A 229 9.03 -16.93 -2.63
C ASN A 229 8.42 -17.61 -3.87
N ILE A 230 9.29 -18.17 -4.71
CA ILE A 230 8.96 -19.17 -5.73
C ILE A 230 9.20 -20.54 -5.12
N LYS A 231 8.16 -21.19 -4.63
CA LYS A 231 8.08 -22.65 -4.54
C LYS A 231 6.68 -23.10 -4.90
#